data_AF-A0A5N0GAQ0-F1
#
_entry.id   AF-A0A5N0GAQ0-F1
#
_cell.length_a   1.000
_cell.length_b   1.000
_cell.length_c   1.000
_cell.angle_alpha   90.00
_cell.angle_beta   90.00
_cell.angle_gamma   90.00
#
_symmetry.space_group_name_H-M   'P 1'
#
loop_
_entity.id
_entity.type
_entity.pdbx_description
1 polymer ?
#
loop_
_entity_poly.entity_id
_entity_poly.type
_entity_poly.pdbx_seq_one_letter_code
_entity_poly.pdbx_strand_id
1 'polypeptide(L)'
;PNSCARIQVADIGFKGQMVDDGHGGSVEGFQVHLGGSLGLDSGFGRKLRQHKVTSDELGAYIDRVVHKFVEQREDGESFARWAMRADEAELR
;
A
#
# COMPACT_ATOMS: atom_id res chain seq x y z
N PRO A 1 -3.99 8.55 -11.59
CA PRO A 1 -3.82 7.23 -12.27
C PRO A 1 -2.57 7.10 -13.17
N ASN A 2 -2.09 8.21 -13.76
CA ASN A 2 -1.02 8.21 -14.78
C ASN A 2 0.37 7.71 -14.31
N SER A 3 0.56 7.52 -13.00
CA SER A 3 1.76 6.91 -12.42
C SER A 3 3.08 7.61 -12.76
N CYS A 4 3.09 8.94 -12.90
CA CYS A 4 4.32 9.72 -13.11
C CYS A 4 5.35 9.51 -11.98
N ALA A 5 4.87 9.21 -10.76
CA ALA A 5 5.68 8.86 -9.59
C ALA A 5 5.85 7.33 -9.39
N ARG A 6 5.54 6.51 -10.40
CA ARG A 6 5.83 5.05 -10.45
C ARG A 6 5.17 4.23 -9.33
N ILE A 7 3.86 4.30 -9.23
CA ILE A 7 3.05 3.69 -8.17
C ILE A 7 3.16 2.16 -8.14
N GLN A 8 3.14 1.48 -9.29
CA GLN A 8 3.04 0.01 -9.33
C GLN A 8 4.34 -0.70 -8.96
N VAL A 9 5.47 0.01 -8.88
CA VAL A 9 6.80 -0.57 -8.64
C VAL A 9 7.43 -0.07 -7.33
N ALA A 10 6.64 0.62 -6.50
CA ALA A 10 7.03 0.99 -5.15
C ALA A 10 6.66 -0.12 -4.17
N ASP A 11 7.43 -0.25 -3.09
CA ASP A 11 7.05 -1.09 -1.94
C ASP A 11 5.68 -0.66 -1.41
N ILE A 12 5.46 0.65 -1.26
CA ILE A 12 4.17 1.24 -0.89
C ILE A 12 3.85 2.37 -1.88
N GLY A 13 2.96 2.08 -2.82
CA GLY A 13 2.53 3.00 -3.87
C GLY A 13 1.14 3.56 -3.61
N PHE A 14 0.97 4.87 -3.83
CA PHE A 14 -0.31 5.56 -3.65
C PHE A 14 -0.86 6.12 -4.95
N LYS A 15 -2.04 5.64 -5.35
CA LYS A 15 -2.79 6.16 -6.50
C LYS A 15 -3.89 7.09 -6.03
N GLY A 16 -3.68 8.39 -6.22
CA GLY A 16 -4.67 9.42 -5.91
C GLY A 16 -5.99 9.22 -6.66
N GLN A 17 -7.10 9.38 -5.94
CA GLN A 17 -8.49 9.35 -6.42
C GLN A 17 -9.41 10.06 -5.42
N MET A 18 -10.63 10.38 -5.86
CA MET A 18 -11.69 10.77 -4.94
C MET A 18 -12.20 9.55 -4.17
N VAL A 19 -12.36 9.70 -2.85
CA VAL A 19 -12.88 8.66 -1.96
C VAL A 19 -14.13 9.18 -1.25
N ASP A 20 -14.98 8.27 -0.77
CA ASP A 20 -16.17 8.60 0.01
C ASP A 20 -15.73 8.80 1.46
N ASP A 21 -16.19 9.87 2.11
CA ASP A 21 -15.86 10.19 3.51
C ASP A 21 -16.77 9.50 4.53
N GLY A 22 -17.74 8.69 4.10
CA GLY A 22 -18.72 8.02 4.94
C GLY A 22 -19.90 8.90 5.38
N HIS A 23 -19.88 10.18 5.01
CA HIS A 23 -20.90 11.17 5.35
C HIS A 23 -21.62 11.70 4.10
N GLY A 24 -21.47 11.01 2.96
CA GLY A 24 -22.05 11.39 1.68
C GLY A 24 -21.25 12.49 0.96
N GLY A 25 -20.08 12.87 1.49
CA GLY A 25 -19.12 13.73 0.84
C GLY A 25 -18.05 12.94 0.09
N SER A 26 -17.22 13.67 -0.65
CA SER A 26 -16.07 13.08 -1.33
C SER A 26 -14.82 13.90 -1.05
N VAL A 27 -13.77 13.20 -0.63
CA VAL A 27 -12.49 13.79 -0.21
C VAL A 27 -11.33 13.20 -1.00
N GLU A 28 -10.18 13.84 -0.94
CA GLU A 28 -8.95 13.33 -1.53
C GLU A 28 -8.44 12.10 -0.76
N GLY A 29 -8.09 11.06 -1.51
CA GLY A 29 -7.52 9.85 -0.94
C GLY A 29 -6.78 9.00 -1.96
N PHE A 30 -6.40 7.81 -1.53
CA PHE A 30 -5.47 6.95 -2.25
C PHE A 30 -5.98 5.51 -2.30
N GLN A 31 -5.84 4.88 -3.48
CA GLN A 31 -5.77 3.43 -3.59
C GLN A 31 -4.33 2.99 -3.35
N VAL A 32 -4.14 2.02 -2.47
CA VAL A 32 -2.80 1.51 -2.13
C VAL A 32 -2.40 0.35 -3.05
N HIS A 33 -1.15 0.37 -3.46
CA HIS A 33 -0.43 -0.70 -4.15
C HIS A 33 0.75 -1.15 -3.28
N LEU A 34 0.87 -2.45 -3.01
CA LEU A 34 1.88 -2.97 -2.08
C LEU A 34 2.78 -4.02 -2.73
N GLY A 35 4.08 -3.90 -2.48
CA GLY A 35 5.10 -4.87 -2.86
C GLY A 35 5.49 -4.82 -4.33
N GLY A 36 5.43 -3.64 -4.96
CA GLY A 36 6.01 -3.44 -6.29
C GLY A 36 7.54 -3.37 -6.21
N SER A 37 8.21 -3.87 -7.24
CA SER A 37 9.67 -3.95 -7.27
C SER A 37 10.22 -4.00 -8.69
N LEU A 38 11.49 -3.64 -8.84
CA LEU A 38 12.28 -3.81 -10.07
C LEU A 38 13.50 -4.69 -9.77
N GLY A 39 14.12 -5.27 -10.81
CA GLY A 39 15.33 -6.08 -10.65
C GLY A 39 15.03 -7.56 -10.40
N LEU A 40 15.73 -8.17 -9.43
CA LEU A 40 15.74 -9.63 -9.22
C LEU A 40 14.35 -10.23 -8.95
N ASP A 41 13.49 -9.52 -8.22
CA ASP A 41 12.14 -9.95 -7.86
C ASP A 41 11.07 -9.11 -8.55
N SER A 42 11.26 -8.73 -9.83
CA SER A 42 10.40 -7.78 -10.53
C SER A 42 8.92 -8.16 -10.49
N GLY A 43 8.08 -7.24 -10.03
CA GLY A 43 6.64 -7.45 -9.95
C GLY A 43 5.87 -6.14 -9.73
N PHE A 44 4.60 -6.13 -10.12
CA PHE A 44 3.72 -5.03 -9.79
C PHE A 44 3.09 -5.24 -8.42
N GLY A 45 2.99 -4.14 -7.65
CA GLY A 45 2.35 -4.16 -6.35
C GLY A 45 0.87 -4.52 -6.44
N ARG A 46 0.42 -5.36 -5.50
CA ARG A 46 -0.97 -5.81 -5.41
C ARG A 46 -1.87 -4.75 -4.79
N LYS A 47 -3.15 -4.77 -5.15
CA LYS A 47 -4.19 -3.90 -4.58
C LYS A 47 -4.98 -4.69 -3.54
N LEU A 48 -5.37 -4.04 -2.46
CA LEU A 48 -6.28 -4.62 -1.47
C LEU A 48 -7.74 -4.32 -1.82
N ARG A 49 -8.64 -5.27 -1.55
CA ARG A 49 -10.04 -5.12 -1.95
C ARG A 49 -10.73 -4.10 -1.05
N GLN A 50 -11.44 -3.13 -1.64
CA GLN A 50 -12.18 -2.10 -0.90
C GLN A 50 -11.31 -1.31 0.10
N HIS A 51 -9.99 -1.28 -0.09
CA HIS A 51 -9.09 -0.51 0.75
C HIS A 51 -8.79 0.84 0.10
N LYS A 52 -9.05 1.89 0.86
CA LYS A 52 -8.80 3.28 0.52
C LYS A 52 -8.25 3.95 1.78
N VAL A 53 -7.36 4.91 1.59
CA VAL A 53 -6.76 5.69 2.67
C VAL A 53 -6.99 7.16 2.33
N THR A 54 -7.61 7.93 3.21
CA THR A 54 -7.75 9.37 3.02
C THR A 54 -6.39 10.06 3.14
N SER A 55 -6.27 11.30 2.65
CA SER A 55 -5.01 12.04 2.79
C SER A 55 -4.55 12.19 4.25
N ASP A 56 -5.49 12.38 5.18
CA ASP A 56 -5.19 12.56 6.60
C ASP A 56 -4.74 11.27 7.29
N GLU A 57 -5.16 10.11 6.78
CA GLU A 57 -4.81 8.79 7.31
C GLU A 57 -3.46 8.26 6.80
N LEU A 58 -2.85 8.92 5.81
CA LEU A 58 -1.67 8.40 5.09
C LEU A 58 -0.50 8.07 6.04
N GLY A 59 -0.20 8.97 6.96
CA GLY A 59 0.87 8.77 7.94
C GLY A 59 0.59 7.60 8.86
N ALA A 60 -0.63 7.52 9.40
CA ALA A 60 -1.05 6.42 10.28
C ALA A 60 -1.07 5.07 9.55
N TYR A 61 -1.45 5.05 8.27
CA TYR A 61 -1.42 3.85 7.45
C TYR A 61 0.00 3.33 7.24
N ILE A 62 0.92 4.22 6.84
CA ILE A 62 2.34 3.85 6.64
C ILE A 62 2.93 3.30 7.94
N ASP A 63 2.67 3.97 9.07
CA ASP A 63 3.17 3.53 10.37
C ASP A 63 2.70 2.12 10.73
N ARG A 64 1.40 1.84 10.59
CA ARG A 64 0.84 0.51 10.85
C ARG A 64 1.47 -0.57 9.97
N VAL A 65 1.48 -0.39 8.65
CA VAL A 65 1.94 -1.44 7.73
C VAL A 65 3.44 -1.71 7.86
N VAL A 66 4.23 -0.67 8.15
CA VAL A 66 5.68 -0.81 8.38
C VAL A 66 5.95 -1.51 9.71
N HIS A 67 5.20 -1.21 10.77
CA HIS A 67 5.32 -1.94 12.03
C HIS A 67 4.96 -3.42 11.84
N LYS A 68 3.86 -3.72 11.15
CA LYS A 68 3.47 -5.12 10.83
C LYS A 68 4.55 -5.85 10.03
N PHE A 69 5.18 -5.18 9.07
CA PHE A 69 6.33 -5.72 8.36
C PHE A 69 7.48 -6.06 9.32
N VAL A 70 7.87 -5.14 10.19
CA VAL A 70 8.98 -5.37 11.14
C VAL A 70 8.67 -6.50 12.11
N GLU A 71 7.42 -6.64 12.55
CA GLU A 71 6.97 -7.70 13.47
C GLU A 71 6.98 -9.09 12.82
N GLN A 72 6.69 -9.19 11.52
CA GLN A 72 6.37 -10.46 10.87
C GLN A 72 7.39 -10.90 9.82
N ARG A 73 8.32 -10.03 9.44
CA ARG A 73 9.34 -10.34 8.45
C ARG A 73 10.27 -11.46 8.93
N GLU A 74 10.70 -12.26 8.00
CA GLU A 74 11.79 -13.21 8.21
C GLU A 74 13.15 -12.51 8.05
N ASP A 75 14.22 -13.14 8.55
CA ASP A 75 15.57 -12.58 8.46
C ASP A 75 15.98 -12.34 6.99
N GLY A 76 16.31 -11.09 6.67
CA GLY A 76 16.70 -10.67 5.33
C GLY A 76 15.55 -10.56 4.32
N GLU A 77 14.30 -10.69 4.76
CA GLU A 77 13.13 -10.55 3.91
C GLU A 77 12.89 -9.07 3.51
N SER A 78 12.58 -8.84 2.23
CA SER A 78 12.19 -7.53 1.72
C SER A 78 10.71 -7.25 1.94
N PHE A 79 10.33 -5.98 1.98
CA PHE A 79 8.92 -5.58 2.11
C PHE A 79 8.08 -6.18 0.99
N ALA A 80 8.55 -6.13 -0.26
CA ALA A 80 7.83 -6.71 -1.39
C ALA A 80 7.51 -8.21 -1.23
N ARG A 81 8.45 -9.02 -0.70
CA ARG A 81 8.20 -10.45 -0.46
C ARG A 81 7.20 -10.67 0.67
N TRP A 82 7.37 -9.96 1.79
CA TRP A 82 6.43 -10.03 2.91
C TRP A 82 5.02 -9.62 2.47
N ALA A 83 4.89 -8.50 1.76
CA ALA A 83 3.61 -7.97 1.31
C ALA A 83 2.85 -8.93 0.39
N MET A 84 3.52 -9.88 -0.28
CA MET A 84 2.89 -10.91 -1.10
C MET A 84 2.34 -12.08 -0.29
N ARG A 85 3.02 -12.48 0.79
CA ARG A 85 2.60 -13.60 1.65
C ARG A 85 1.73 -13.18 2.84
N ALA A 86 1.82 -11.92 3.28
CA ALA A 86 1.09 -11.44 4.44
C ALA A 86 -0.42 -11.55 4.24
N ASP A 87 -1.12 -11.86 5.32
CA ASP A 87 -2.58 -11.85 5.33
C ASP A 87 -3.10 -10.45 5.04
N GLU A 88 -4.22 -10.35 4.32
CA GLU A 88 -4.77 -9.06 3.91
C GLU A 88 -5.15 -8.16 5.10
N ALA A 89 -5.44 -8.75 6.27
CA ALA A 89 -5.70 -8.01 7.50
C ALA A 89 -4.49 -7.22 8.01
N GLU A 90 -3.27 -7.73 7.80
CA GLU A 90 -2.03 -7.10 8.26
C GLU A 90 -1.58 -5.94 7.35
N LEU A 91 -2.23 -5.78 6.19
CA LEU A 91 -1.90 -4.76 5.19
C LEU A 91 -2.86 -3.56 5.17
N ARG A 92 -3.84 -3.51 6.10
CA ARG A 92 -4.91 -2.52 6.19
C ARG A 92 -4.65 -1.44 7.25
#